data_AF-A0A5S3XVP7-F1
#
_entry.id   AF-A0A5S3XVP7-F1
#
_cell.length_a   1.000
_cell.length_b   1.000
_cell.length_c   1.000
_cell.angle_alpha   90.00
_cell.angle_beta   90.00
_cell.angle_gamma   90.00
#
_symmetry.space_group_name_H-M   'P 1'
#
loop_
_entity.id
_entity.type
_entity.pdbx_description
1 polymer ?
#
loop_
_entity_poly.entity_id
_entity_poly.type
_entity_poly.pdbx_seq_one_letter_code
_entity_poly.pdbx_strand_id
1 'polypeptide(L)'
;MGFKIFIFYSLLVFTVVTFASGVLFYRVSVKYIDKHMEKDGVSPPSWDKGIGASVSFYIFAMFFERSRIPTPMFDGRFVAKYTRTLDKIIGAIHLVSIIGAVLSLCIITFLKHS
;
A
#
# COMPACT_ATOMS: atom_id res chain seq x y z
N MET A 1 7.61 -19.86 25.35
CA MET A 1 7.74 -18.40 25.59
C MET A 1 8.40 -17.67 24.41
N GLY A 2 9.51 -18.18 23.84
CA GLY A 2 10.21 -17.51 22.73
C GLY A 2 9.39 -17.27 21.46
N PHE A 3 8.56 -18.22 21.01
CA PHE A 3 7.76 -18.06 19.79
C PHE A 3 6.72 -16.93 19.87
N LYS A 4 5.97 -16.84 20.98
CA LYS A 4 4.99 -15.76 21.19
C LYS A 4 5.65 -14.38 21.17
N ILE A 5 6.82 -14.26 21.80
CA ILE A 5 7.62 -13.03 21.82
C ILE A 5 8.11 -12.68 20.42
N PHE A 6 8.61 -13.65 19.66
CA PHE A 6 9.06 -13.46 18.28
C PHE A 6 7.94 -12.92 17.37
N ILE A 7 6.74 -13.52 17.43
CA ILE A 7 5.60 -13.05 16.62
C ILE A 7 5.15 -11.65 17.06
N PHE A 8 5.19 -11.33 18.36
CA PHE A 8 4.87 -9.99 18.85
C PHE A 8 5.84 -8.92 18.32
N TYR A 9 7.15 -9.19 18.34
CA TYR A 9 8.12 -8.26 17.76
C TYR A 9 7.98 -8.16 16.24
N SER A 10 7.66 -9.27 15.56
CA SER A 10 7.38 -9.27 14.12
C SER A 10 6.18 -8.35 13.79
N LEU A 11 5.10 -8.43 14.57
CA LEU A 11 3.94 -7.54 14.44
C LEU A 11 4.36 -6.07 14.58
N LEU A 12 5.18 -5.74 15.59
CA LEU A 12 5.64 -4.38 15.81
C LEU A 12 6.47 -3.87 14.62
N VAL A 13 7.44 -4.65 14.17
CA VAL A 13 8.30 -4.30 13.03
C VAL A 13 7.46 -4.09 11.77
N PHE A 14 6.59 -5.04 11.42
CA PHE A 14 5.76 -4.94 10.23
C PHE A 14 4.77 -3.77 10.29
N THR A 15 4.24 -3.47 11.47
CA THR A 15 3.37 -2.30 11.68
C THR A 15 4.14 -1.01 11.41
N VAL A 16 5.32 -0.84 12.01
CA VAL A 16 6.17 0.35 11.80
C VAL A 16 6.54 0.51 10.33
N VAL A 17 6.96 -0.59 9.69
CA VAL A 17 7.31 -0.58 8.25
C VAL A 17 6.09 -0.23 7.40
N THR A 18 4.90 -0.71 7.73
CA THR A 18 3.66 -0.37 7.02
C THR A 18 3.39 1.13 7.04
N PHE A 19 3.43 1.76 8.21
CA PHE A 19 3.23 3.21 8.31
C PHE A 19 4.32 4.00 7.58
N ALA A 20 5.60 3.64 7.81
CA ALA A 20 6.72 4.35 7.19
C ALA A 20 6.70 4.25 5.66
N SER A 21 6.49 3.04 5.12
CA SER A 21 6.39 2.81 3.68
C SER A 21 5.15 3.46 3.07
N GLY A 22 4.01 3.49 3.78
CA GLY A 22 2.79 4.15 3.31
C GLY A 22 2.97 5.66 3.16
N VAL A 23 3.55 6.31 4.18
CA VAL A 23 3.88 7.75 4.13
C VAL A 23 4.87 8.05 3.03
N LEU A 24 5.92 7.23 2.90
CA LEU A 24 6.93 7.38 1.85
C LEU A 24 6.30 7.22 0.46
N PHE A 25 5.48 6.18 0.27
CA PHE A 25 4.78 5.90 -0.99
C PHE A 25 3.86 7.06 -1.39
N TYR A 26 3.09 7.60 -0.44
CA TYR A 26 2.24 8.75 -0.71
C TYR A 26 3.05 9.97 -1.17
N ARG A 27 4.13 10.29 -0.45
CA ARG A 27 4.94 11.50 -0.74
C ARG A 27 5.74 11.40 -2.03
N VAL A 28 6.27 10.22 -2.35
CA VAL A 28 7.21 10.02 -3.46
C VAL A 28 6.53 9.45 -4.70
N SER A 29 5.64 8.47 -4.52
CA SER A 29 5.04 7.71 -5.61
C SER A 29 3.70 8.30 -6.04
N VAL A 30 2.74 8.46 -5.12
CA VAL A 30 1.39 8.98 -5.45
C VAL A 30 1.49 10.37 -6.07
N LYS A 31 2.19 11.31 -5.41
CA LYS A 31 2.40 12.66 -5.97
C LYS A 31 3.08 12.68 -7.34
N TYR A 32 4.01 11.75 -7.59
CA TYR A 32 4.67 11.65 -8.89
C TYR A 32 3.69 11.16 -9.97
N ILE A 33 2.94 10.09 -9.66
CA ILE A 33 1.98 9.47 -10.58
C ILE A 33 0.85 10.46 -10.88
N ASP A 34 0.29 11.11 -9.86
CA ASP A 34 -0.76 12.13 -9.98
C ASP A 34 -0.37 13.25 -10.93
N LYS A 35 0.82 13.82 -10.74
CA LYS A 35 1.34 14.88 -11.62
C LYS A 35 1.45 14.43 -13.09
N HIS A 36 1.64 13.15 -13.36
CA HIS A 36 1.68 12.61 -14.72
C HIS A 36 0.28 12.27 -15.25
N MET A 37 -0.62 11.82 -14.39
CA MET A 37 -2.04 11.62 -14.72
C MET A 37 -2.71 12.93 -15.13
N GLU A 38 -2.41 14.02 -14.43
CA GLU A 38 -2.94 15.36 -14.75
C GLU A 38 -2.53 15.84 -16.15
N LYS A 39 -1.35 15.46 -16.64
CA LYS A 39 -0.91 15.78 -18.01
C LYS A 39 -1.75 15.10 -19.08
N ASP A 40 -2.36 13.96 -18.74
CA ASP A 40 -3.31 13.23 -19.60
C ASP A 40 -4.77 13.68 -19.37
N GLY A 41 -4.99 14.73 -18.57
CA GLY A 41 -6.33 15.23 -18.25
C GLY A 41 -7.08 14.38 -17.22
N VAL A 42 -6.39 13.47 -16.52
CA VAL A 42 -7.00 12.63 -15.47
C VAL A 42 -6.72 13.24 -14.12
N SER A 43 -7.78 13.57 -13.38
CA SER A 43 -7.66 14.10 -12.03
C SER A 43 -7.29 13.00 -11.03
N PRO A 44 -6.43 13.31 -10.04
CA PRO A 44 -6.22 12.46 -8.87
C PRO A 44 -7.51 12.21 -8.10
N PRO A 45 -7.59 11.14 -7.28
CA PRO A 45 -8.76 10.83 -6.48
C PRO A 45 -9.10 11.96 -5.50
N SER A 46 -10.18 12.70 -5.79
CA SER A 46 -10.61 13.88 -5.01
C SER A 46 -10.99 13.57 -3.56
N TRP A 47 -11.38 12.33 -3.30
CA TRP A 47 -11.76 11.84 -1.97
C TRP A 47 -10.56 11.59 -1.05
N ASP A 48 -9.35 11.41 -1.61
CA ASP A 48 -8.16 11.13 -0.79
C ASP A 48 -7.73 12.38 0.00
N LYS A 49 -7.95 13.58 -0.56
CA LYS A 49 -7.63 14.89 0.05
C LYS A 49 -6.23 14.97 0.68
N GLY A 50 -5.31 14.13 0.21
CA GLY A 50 -3.97 13.96 0.73
C GLY A 50 -3.81 13.30 2.10
N ILE A 51 -4.81 12.57 2.55
CA ILE A 51 -4.77 11.74 3.76
C ILE A 51 -4.00 10.43 3.50
N GLY A 52 -3.91 10.00 2.24
CA GLY A 52 -3.16 8.80 1.83
C GLY A 52 -3.98 7.50 1.94
N ALA A 53 -5.31 7.60 2.07
CA ALA A 53 -6.21 6.46 2.00
C ALA A 53 -6.22 5.83 0.60
N SER A 54 -5.81 6.57 -0.43
CA SER A 54 -5.63 6.08 -1.79
C SER A 54 -4.45 5.12 -1.99
N VAL A 55 -3.46 5.09 -1.07
CA VAL A 55 -2.19 4.35 -1.24
C VAL A 55 -2.40 2.89 -1.66
N SER A 56 -3.33 2.18 -1.02
CA SER A 56 -3.64 0.79 -1.35
C SER A 56 -4.15 0.61 -2.78
N PHE A 57 -4.94 1.56 -3.30
CA PHE A 57 -5.46 1.50 -4.67
C PHE A 57 -4.35 1.65 -5.70
N TYR A 58 -3.40 2.58 -5.47
CA TYR A 58 -2.23 2.73 -6.34
C TYR A 58 -1.39 1.46 -6.32
N ILE A 59 -1.10 0.93 -5.12
CA ILE A 59 -0.31 -0.30 -4.98
C ILE A 59 -0.98 -1.47 -5.69
N PHE A 60 -2.28 -1.65 -5.52
CA PHE A 60 -2.97 -2.72 -6.21
C PHE A 60 -3.01 -2.53 -7.73
N ALA A 61 -3.26 -1.32 -8.23
CA ALA A 61 -3.24 -1.07 -9.68
C ALA A 61 -1.85 -1.31 -10.32
N MET A 62 -0.76 -1.13 -9.57
CA MET A 62 0.59 -1.47 -10.02
C MET A 62 0.76 -2.97 -10.26
N PHE A 63 0.35 -3.79 -9.29
CA PHE A 63 0.66 -5.23 -9.27
C PHE A 63 -0.42 -6.13 -9.86
N PHE A 64 -1.69 -5.72 -9.78
CA PHE A 64 -2.82 -6.56 -10.14
C PHE A 64 -3.62 -5.91 -11.28
N GLU A 65 -3.67 -6.58 -12.43
CA GLU A 65 -4.37 -6.05 -13.61
C GLU A 65 -5.86 -5.83 -13.34
N ARG A 66 -6.46 -6.70 -12.52
CA ARG A 66 -7.86 -6.59 -12.09
C ARG A 66 -8.14 -5.27 -11.35
N SER A 67 -7.15 -4.74 -10.65
CA SER A 67 -7.27 -3.47 -9.91
C SER A 67 -7.12 -2.23 -10.80
N ARG A 68 -6.88 -2.42 -12.10
CA ARG A 68 -6.83 -1.35 -13.11
C ARG A 68 -8.18 -1.08 -13.75
N ILE A 69 -9.21 -1.86 -13.44
CA ILE A 69 -10.56 -1.62 -13.99
C ILE A 69 -11.02 -0.23 -13.53
N PRO A 70 -11.38 0.68 -14.45
CA PRO A 70 -11.80 2.03 -14.10
C PRO A 70 -13.05 2.00 -13.23
N THR A 71 -13.04 2.83 -12.18
CA THR A 71 -14.19 3.06 -11.32
C THR A 71 -14.48 4.56 -11.26
N PRO A 72 -15.70 4.98 -10.88
CA PRO A 72 -16.00 6.40 -10.67
C PRO A 72 -15.08 7.09 -9.65
N MET A 73 -14.45 6.32 -8.75
CA MET A 73 -13.59 6.85 -7.70
C MET A 73 -12.10 6.88 -8.06
N PHE A 74 -11.66 6.08 -9.04
CA PHE A 74 -10.25 5.83 -9.32
C PHE A 74 -10.08 5.07 -10.65
N ASP A 75 -9.21 5.57 -11.55
CA ASP A 75 -8.81 4.88 -12.78
C ASP A 75 -7.37 4.34 -12.66
N GLY A 76 -7.26 3.06 -12.28
CA GLY A 76 -5.97 2.41 -12.06
C GLY A 76 -5.15 2.16 -13.34
N ARG A 77 -5.70 2.35 -14.54
CA ARG A 77 -4.94 2.17 -15.80
C ARG A 77 -3.80 3.17 -15.91
N PHE A 78 -4.06 4.41 -15.51
CA PHE A 78 -3.05 5.48 -15.57
C PHE A 78 -1.96 5.32 -14.52
N VAL A 79 -2.30 4.74 -13.36
CA VAL A 79 -1.29 4.37 -12.36
C VAL A 79 -0.29 3.39 -12.95
N ALA A 80 -0.76 2.30 -13.57
CA ALA A 80 0.13 1.32 -14.18
C ALA A 80 1.01 1.92 -15.29
N LYS A 81 0.47 2.87 -16.08
CA LYS A 81 1.20 3.60 -17.14
C LYS A 81 2.36 4.43 -16.59
N TYR A 82 2.18 5.11 -15.46
CA TYR A 82 3.15 6.07 -14.92
C TYR A 82 4.05 5.54 -13.80
N THR A 83 3.80 4.31 -13.37
CA THR A 83 4.57 3.65 -12.32
C THR A 83 6.03 3.43 -12.74
N ARG A 84 6.97 3.89 -11.89
CA ARG A 84 8.41 3.60 -12.02
C ARG A 84 8.78 2.32 -11.27
N THR A 85 9.96 1.79 -11.55
CA THR A 85 10.52 0.65 -10.79
C THR A 85 10.64 0.97 -9.29
N LEU A 86 11.03 2.19 -8.93
CA LEU A 86 11.11 2.63 -7.53
C LEU A 86 9.75 2.59 -6.84
N ASP A 87 8.68 3.00 -7.53
CA ASP A 87 7.33 2.98 -6.97
C ASP A 87 6.88 1.54 -6.69
N LYS A 88 7.21 0.60 -7.59
CA LYS A 88 7.00 -0.84 -7.38
C LYS A 88 7.79 -1.35 -6.17
N ILE A 89 9.04 -0.96 -5.99
CA ILE A 89 9.85 -1.40 -4.83
C ILE A 89 9.18 -0.94 -3.52
N ILE A 90 8.85 0.35 -3.41
CA ILE A 90 8.21 0.88 -2.20
C ILE A 90 6.83 0.24 -1.99
N GLY A 91 6.04 0.07 -3.05
CA GLY A 91 4.75 -0.60 -3.00
C GLY A 91 4.83 -2.06 -2.58
N ALA A 92 5.85 -2.80 -3.03
CA ALA A 92 6.09 -4.19 -2.62
C ALA A 92 6.49 -4.28 -1.15
N ILE A 93 7.36 -3.39 -0.67
CA ILE A 93 7.72 -3.30 0.76
C ILE A 93 6.46 -3.08 1.61
N HIS A 94 5.61 -2.14 1.20
CA HIS A 94 4.36 -1.84 1.90
C HIS A 94 3.39 -3.03 1.89
N LEU A 95 3.23 -3.70 0.75
CA LEU A 95 2.33 -4.86 0.63
C LEU A 95 2.80 -6.03 1.50
N VAL A 96 4.11 -6.34 1.46
CA VAL A 96 4.71 -7.38 2.30
C VAL A 96 4.56 -7.04 3.78
N SER A 97 4.76 -5.77 4.16
CA SER A 97 4.62 -5.37 5.56
C SER A 97 3.18 -5.47 6.07
N ILE A 98 2.19 -5.10 5.26
CA ILE A 98 0.77 -5.29 5.61
C ILE A 98 0.47 -6.78 5.81
N ILE A 99 0.87 -7.63 4.87
CA ILE A 99 0.64 -9.08 4.96
C ILE A 99 1.31 -9.65 6.21
N GLY A 100 2.56 -9.27 6.46
CA GLY A 100 3.31 -9.69 7.65
C GLY A 100 2.63 -9.25 8.96
N ALA A 101 2.13 -8.02 9.03
CA ALA A 101 1.41 -7.51 10.20
C ALA A 101 0.10 -8.28 10.42
N VAL A 102 -0.70 -8.48 9.38
CA VAL A 102 -1.97 -9.21 9.45
C VAL A 102 -1.76 -10.67 9.88
N LEU A 103 -0.79 -11.37 9.27
CA LEU A 103 -0.47 -12.75 9.66
C LEU A 103 -0.01 -12.83 11.11
N SER A 104 0.86 -11.91 11.55
CA SER A 104 1.33 -11.86 12.94
C SER A 104 0.16 -11.66 13.91
N LEU A 105 -0.78 -10.76 13.58
CA LEU A 105 -1.98 -10.50 14.37
C LEU A 105 -2.91 -11.72 14.44
N CYS A 106 -3.13 -12.39 13.31
CA CYS A 106 -3.94 -13.61 13.25
C CYS A 106 -3.33 -14.72 14.13
N ILE A 107 -2.01 -14.92 14.05
CA ILE A 107 -1.30 -15.92 14.86
C ILE A 107 -1.41 -15.59 16.34
N ILE A 108 -1.20 -14.34 16.75
CA ILE A 108 -1.31 -13.91 18.16
C ILE A 108 -2.73 -14.18 18.68
N THR A 109 -3.75 -13.83 17.89
CA THR A 109 -5.15 -14.05 18.25
C THR A 109 -5.46 -15.54 18.38
N PHE A 110 -5.03 -16.35 17.42
CA PHE A 110 -5.19 -17.81 17.46
C PHE A 110 -4.54 -18.41 18.72
N LEU A 111 -3.29 -18.03 19.03
CA LEU A 111 -2.54 -18.50 20.21
C LEU A 111 -3.09 -18.00 21.56
N LYS A 112 -4.02 -17.03 21.55
CA LYS A 112 -4.74 -16.55 22.73
C LYS A 112 -6.01 -17.38 22.99
N HIS A 113 -6.59 -17.96 21.94
CA HIS A 113 -7.83 -18.73 22.01
C HIS A 113 -7.62 -20.26 21.98
N SER A 114 -6.40 -20.73 21.71
CA SER A 114 -5.97 -22.13 21.88
C SER A 114 -5.31 -22.36 23.24
#